data_AF-A0A3N5HPG3-F1
#
_entry.id   AF-A0A3N5HPG3-F1
#
_cell.length_a   1.000
_cell.length_b   1.000
_cell.length_c   1.000
_cell.angle_alpha   90.00
_cell.angle_beta   90.00
_cell.angle_gamma   90.00
#
_symmetry.space_group_name_H-M   'P 1'
#
loop_
_entity.id
_entity.type
_entity.pdbx_description
1 polymer ?
#
loop_
_entity_poly.entity_id
_entity_poly.type
_entity_poly.pdbx_seq_one_letter_code
_entity_poly.pdbx_strand_id
1 'polypeptide(L)' 'MKFGLRYASLGQYSNGPAAIELVQAAEAAGFDSIWTVEHVVVP' A
#
# COMPACT_ATOMS: atom_id res chain seq x y z
N MET A 1 11.69 -4.58 16.46
CA MET A 1 12.09 -4.86 15.06
C MET A 1 11.14 -4.11 14.16
N LYS A 2 11.60 -3.59 13.01
CA LYS A 2 10.75 -2.85 12.07
C LYS A 2 10.30 -3.75 10.93
N PHE A 3 9.02 -3.75 10.59
CA PHE A 3 8.44 -4.59 9.53
C PHE A 3 7.89 -3.72 8.41
N GLY A 4 8.13 -4.11 7.15
CA GLY A 4 7.64 -3.40 5.98
C GLY A 4 6.73 -4.26 5.12
N LEU A 5 5.65 -3.67 4.62
CA LEU A 5 4.74 -4.29 3.67
C LEU A 5 5.28 -4.07 2.24
N ARG A 6 5.83 -5.12 1.62
CA ARG A 6 6.39 -5.07 0.27
C ARG A 6 5.40 -5.62 -0.76
N TYR A 7 5.40 -5.05 -1.96
CA TYR A 7 4.50 -5.45 -3.06
C TYR A 7 3.02 -5.24 -2.73
N ALA A 8 2.69 -4.13 -2.06
CA ALA A 8 1.31 -3.74 -1.84
C ALA A 8 0.69 -3.32 -3.19
N SER A 9 -0.05 -4.24 -3.81
CA SER A 9 -0.74 -3.97 -5.08
C SER A 9 -1.91 -3.04 -4.78
N LEU A 10 -1.89 -1.82 -5.33
CA LEU A 10 -2.88 -0.82 -4.99
C LEU A 10 -4.22 -1.14 -5.64
N GLY A 11 -4.30 -1.43 -6.95
CA GLY A 11 -5.54 -1.88 -7.58
C GLY A 11 -6.76 -1.01 -7.20
N GLN A 12 -7.64 -1.53 -6.34
CA GLN A 12 -8.81 -0.82 -5.78
C GLN A 12 -8.47 0.40 -4.89
N TYR A 13 -7.24 0.44 -4.34
CA TYR A 13 -6.67 1.51 -3.51
C TYR A 13 -5.84 2.52 -4.32
N SER A 14 -5.97 2.54 -5.65
CA SER A 14 -5.20 3.45 -6.53
C SER A 14 -5.62 4.92 -6.45
N ASN A 15 -6.69 5.24 -5.71
CA ASN A 15 -7.12 6.61 -5.43
C ASN A 15 -6.68 7.07 -4.02
N GLY A 16 -6.49 8.37 -3.85
CA GLY A 16 -5.95 8.97 -2.62
C GLY A 16 -6.66 8.54 -1.32
N PRO A 17 -8.00 8.66 -1.21
CA PRO A 17 -8.72 8.25 0.00
C PRO A 17 -8.55 6.77 0.35
N ALA A 18 -8.65 5.88 -0.65
CA ALA A 18 -8.50 4.45 -0.43
C ALA A 18 -7.05 4.09 -0.06
N ALA A 19 -6.05 4.77 -0.65
CA ALA A 19 -4.65 4.60 -0.25
C ALA A 19 -4.42 5.00 1.22
N ILE A 20 -5.08 6.05 1.72
CA ILE A 20 -4.98 6.46 3.13
C ILE A 20 -5.51 5.35 4.05
N GLU A 21 -6.67 4.77 3.74
CA GLU A 21 -7.26 3.69 4.52
C GLU A 21 -6.31 2.47 4.61
N LEU A 22 -5.69 2.10 3.48
CA LEU A 22 -4.73 1.00 3.42
C LEU A 22 -3.50 1.26 4.33
N VAL A 23 -2.95 2.47 4.29
CA VAL A 23 -1.78 2.82 5.11
C VAL A 23 -2.12 2.82 6.60
N GLN A 24 -3.27 3.38 6.98
CA GLN A 24 -3.71 3.40 8.36
C GLN A 24 -3.93 1.98 8.91
N ALA A 25 -4.49 1.08 8.11
CA ALA A 25 -4.62 -0.33 8.48
C ALA A 25 -3.26 -1.02 8.64
N ALA A 26 -2.28 -0.71 7.78
CA ALA A 26 -0.93 -1.25 7.88
C ALA A 26 -0.20 -0.75 9.14
N GLU A 27 -0.35 0.53 9.48
CA GLU A 27 0.20 1.10 10.71
C GLU A 27 -0.43 0.44 11.96
N ALA A 28 -1.75 0.27 11.98
CA ALA A 28 -2.45 -0.41 13.09
C ALA A 28 -2.02 -1.88 13.24
N ALA A 29 -1.62 -2.53 12.15
CA ALA A 29 -1.06 -3.89 12.15
C ALA A 29 0.42 -3.95 12.54
N GLY A 30 1.09 -2.81 12.77
CA GLY A 30 2.48 -2.73 13.24
C GLY A 30 3.53 -2.68 12.12
N PHE A 31 3.15 -2.30 10.90
CA PHE A 31 4.10 -2.06 9.82
C PHE A 31 4.62 -0.61 9.87
N ASP A 32 5.93 -0.45 9.71
CA ASP A 32 6.62 0.84 9.70
C ASP A 32 6.72 1.48 8.29
N SER A 33 6.50 0.68 7.24
CA SER A 33 6.60 1.15 5.86
C SER A 33 5.74 0.31 4.93
N ILE A 34 5.27 0.95 3.86
CA ILE A 34 4.55 0.31 2.76
C ILE A 34 5.26 0.64 1.45
N TRP A 35 5.44 -0.37 0.61
CA TRP A 35 6.05 -0.25 -0.71
C TRP A 35 5.08 -0.81 -1.73
N THR A 36 4.42 0.11 -2.44
CA THR A 36 3.44 -0.21 -3.46
C THR A 36 4.11 -0.51 -4.79
N VAL A 37 3.46 -1.33 -5.61
CA VAL A 37 3.89 -1.58 -6.99
C VAL A 37 2.68 -1.36 -7.87
N GLU A 38 2.82 -0.49 -8.85
CA GLU A 38 1.77 -0.20 -9.82
C GLU A 38 2.21 -0.65 -11.21
N HIS A 39 1.35 -1.41 -11.88
CA HIS A 39 1.61 -1.93 -13.21
C HIS A 39 0.76 -1.16 -14.21
N VAL A 40 1.41 -0.38 -15.08
CA VAL A 40 0.72 0.29 -16.20
C VAL A 40 0.62 -0.70 -17.36
N VAL A 41 -0.60 -0.95 -17.84
CA VAL A 41 -0.84 -1.67 -19.09
C VAL A 41 -0.86 -0.64 -20.22
N VAL A 42 0.12 -0.73 -21.12
CA VAL A 42 0.21 0.12 -22.33
C VAL A 42 -0.11 -0.71 -23.58
N PRO A 43 -0.75 -0.13 -24.62
CA PRO A 43 -0.95 -0.79 -25.91
C PRO A 43 0.35 -1.13 -26.63
#